data_AF-A0A967J3F5-F1
#
_entry.id   AF-A0A967J3F5-F1
#
_cell.length_a   1.000
_cell.length_b   1.000
_cell.length_c   1.000
_cell.angle_alpha   90.00
_cell.angle_beta   90.00
_cell.angle_gamma   90.00
#
_symmetry.space_group_name_H-M   'P 1'
#
loop_
_entity.id
_entity.type
_entity.pdbx_description
1 polymer ?
#
loop_
_entity_poly.entity_id
_entity_poly.type
_entity_poly.pdbx_seq_one_letter_code
_entity_poly.pdbx_strand_id
1 'polypeptide(L)'
;WGGKAANAAVALAHWGVATRLLGLVLGRDPLGDVLLHTLDRPHLDRSWIDRDPAESTRHCVILVTPDGDRTIVCAGYEGARWQEVPAGAWSRSDVVL
;
A
#
# COMPACT_ATOMS: atom_id res chain seq x y z
N TRP A 1 -1.24 -9.39 -2.19
CA TRP A 1 -1.03 -7.95 -1.91
C TRP A 1 0.44 -7.74 -1.55
N GLY A 2 0.95 -6.52 -1.64
CA GLY A 2 2.37 -6.24 -1.39
C GLY A 2 2.65 -4.74 -1.38
N GLY A 3 3.92 -4.39 -1.58
CA GLY A 3 4.43 -3.03 -1.43
C GLY A 3 5.07 -2.84 -0.06
N LYS A 4 6.26 -2.22 -0.04
CA LYS A 4 7.07 -2.12 1.18
C LYS A 4 6.30 -1.45 2.33
N ALA A 5 5.64 -0.32 2.03
CA ALA A 5 4.84 0.43 3.00
C ALA A 5 3.64 -0.38 3.51
N ALA A 6 2.89 -1.03 2.63
CA ALA A 6 1.74 -1.85 3.04
C ALA A 6 2.17 -3.04 3.91
N ASN A 7 3.27 -3.71 3.56
CA ASN A 7 3.82 -4.81 4.36
C ASN A 7 4.25 -4.35 5.75
N ALA A 8 4.97 -3.22 5.84
CA ALA A 8 5.37 -2.63 7.11
C ALA A 8 4.15 -2.21 7.94
N ALA A 9 3.16 -1.58 7.31
CA ALA A 9 1.96 -1.11 7.98
C ALA A 9 1.15 -2.26 8.59
N VAL A 10 1.03 -3.37 7.86
CA VAL A 10 0.36 -4.58 8.36
C VAL A 10 1.14 -5.21 9.52
N ALA A 11 2.47 -5.26 9.45
CA ALA A 11 3.29 -5.79 10.53
C ALA A 11 3.17 -4.95 11.81
N LEU A 12 3.24 -3.62 11.69
CA LEU A 12 3.08 -2.69 12.80
C LEU A 12 1.69 -2.79 13.43
N ALA A 13 0.64 -2.79 12.61
CA ALA A 13 -0.73 -2.95 13.08
C ALA A 13 -0.95 -4.29 13.78
N HIS A 14 -0.32 -5.36 13.27
CA HIS A 14 -0.35 -6.68 13.91
C HIS A 14 0.33 -6.68 15.29
N TRP A 15 1.37 -5.86 15.49
CA TRP A 15 2.00 -5.64 16.79
C TRP A 15 1.25 -4.66 17.70
N GLY A 16 0.05 -4.22 17.31
CA GLY A 16 -0.79 -3.32 18.10
C GLY A 16 -0.43 -1.84 17.97
N VAL A 17 0.47 -1.49 17.06
CA VAL A 17 0.86 -0.09 16.81
C VAL A 17 -0.21 0.58 15.96
N ALA A 18 -0.73 1.71 16.45
CA ALA A 18 -1.65 2.54 15.67
C ALA A 18 -0.93 3.05 14.41
N THR A 19 -1.38 2.57 13.26
CA THR A 19 -0.68 2.72 11.99
C THR A 19 -1.63 3.31 10.95
N ARG A 20 -1.10 4.16 10.07
CA ARG A 20 -1.83 4.71 8.93
C ARG A 20 -1.01 4.48 7.67
N LEU A 21 -1.69 4.22 6.55
CA LEU A 21 -1.06 4.00 5.25
C LEU A 21 -1.48 5.09 4.26
N LEU A 22 -0.50 5.65 3.56
CA LEU A 22 -0.66 6.52 2.39
C LEU A 22 0.19 5.98 1.24
N GLY A 23 -0.18 6.25 0.00
CA GLY A 23 0.58 5.81 -1.17
C GLY A 23 0.09 6.37 -2.50
N LEU A 24 0.31 5.60 -3.56
CA LEU A 24 -0.29 5.90 -4.86
C LEU A 24 -1.82 5.75 -4.77
N VAL A 25 -2.54 6.56 -5.54
CA VAL A 25 -3.99 6.44 -5.68
C VAL A 25 -4.29 5.05 -6.27
N LEU A 26 -5.19 4.31 -5.63
CA LEU A 26 -5.59 2.98 -6.08
C LEU A 26 -6.65 3.07 -7.16
N GLY A 27 -6.64 2.11 -8.08
CA GLY A 27 -7.73 1.95 -9.02
C GLY A 27 -9.02 1.50 -8.34
N ARG A 28 -10.16 1.86 -8.93
CA ARG A 28 -11.44 1.19 -8.63
C ARG A 28 -11.56 -0.10 -9.44
N ASP A 29 -10.64 -1.02 -9.16
CA ASP A 29 -10.49 -2.30 -9.85
C ASP A 29 -10.35 -3.48 -8.87
N PRO A 30 -10.46 -4.73 -9.35
CA PRO A 30 -10.40 -5.92 -8.49
C PRO A 30 -9.08 -6.05 -7.69
N LEU A 31 -7.96 -5.56 -8.22
CA LEU A 31 -6.68 -5.59 -7.51
C LEU A 31 -6.70 -4.64 -6.30
N GLY A 32 -7.28 -3.46 -6.48
CA GLY A 32 -7.50 -2.48 -5.41
C GLY A 32 -8.44 -3.03 -4.35
N ASP A 33 -9.50 -3.74 -4.74
CA ASP A 33 -10.42 -4.39 -3.81
C ASP A 33 -9.72 -5.47 -2.98
N VAL A 34 -8.90 -6.31 -3.60
CA VAL A 34 -8.09 -7.32 -2.89
C VAL A 34 -7.12 -6.67 -1.91
N LEU A 35 -6.45 -5.58 -2.30
CA LEU A 35 -5.56 -4.85 -1.40
C LEU A 35 -6.33 -4.30 -0.20
N LEU A 36 -7.45 -3.62 -0.42
CA LEU A 36 -8.26 -3.01 0.65
C LEU A 36 -8.85 -4.05 1.60
N HIS A 37 -9.37 -5.16 1.06
CA HIS A 37 -9.84 -6.27 1.87
C HIS A 37 -8.71 -6.80 2.76
N THR A 38 -7.50 -6.87 2.23
CA THR A 38 -6.37 -7.32 3.04
C THR A 38 -5.97 -6.30 4.09
N LEU A 39 -6.03 -5.01 3.80
CA LEU A 39 -5.68 -3.95 4.77
C LEU A 39 -6.75 -3.75 5.85
N ASP A 40 -7.90 -4.43 5.75
CA ASP A 40 -8.97 -4.36 6.75
C ASP A 40 -8.58 -5.12 8.02
N ARG A 41 -7.85 -4.44 8.92
CA ARG A 41 -7.27 -5.01 10.14
C ARG A 41 -7.36 -4.02 11.31
N PRO A 42 -7.42 -4.53 12.55
CA PRO A 42 -7.28 -3.68 13.74
C PRO A 42 -5.99 -2.87 13.69
N HIS A 43 -6.02 -1.67 14.27
CA HIS A 43 -4.88 -0.74 14.37
C HIS A 43 -4.34 -0.18 13.05
N LEU A 44 -4.87 -0.59 11.88
CA LEU A 44 -4.52 -0.01 10.58
C LEU A 44 -5.64 0.91 10.06
N ASP A 45 -5.39 2.22 10.13
CA ASP A 45 -6.27 3.23 9.57
C ASP A 45 -6.09 3.32 8.04
N ARG A 46 -7.11 2.86 7.32
CA ARG A 46 -7.22 2.90 5.86
C ARG A 46 -7.99 4.10 5.31
N SER A 47 -8.43 5.03 6.16
CA SER A 47 -9.25 6.18 5.72
C SER A 47 -8.50 7.18 4.83
N TRP A 48 -7.19 7.03 4.71
CA TRP A 48 -6.32 7.88 3.89
C TRP A 48 -5.96 7.21 2.56
N ILE A 49 -6.50 6.05 2.23
CA ILE A 49 -6.23 5.41 0.94
C ILE A 49 -7.19 5.96 -0.11
N ASP A 50 -6.66 6.72 -1.05
CA ASP A 50 -7.45 7.27 -2.14
C ASP A 50 -7.74 6.23 -3.23
N ARG A 51 -8.93 6.35 -3.84
CA ARG A 51 -9.33 5.53 -4.99
C ARG A 51 -9.93 6.36 -6.11
N ASP A 52 -9.52 6.06 -7.33
CA ASP A 52 -10.00 6.73 -8.55
C ASP A 52 -10.23 5.71 -9.68
N PRO A 53 -11.39 5.71 -10.36
CA PRO A 53 -11.61 4.88 -11.54
C PRO A 53 -10.70 5.21 -12.74
N ALA A 54 -10.09 6.40 -12.78
CA ALA A 54 -9.13 6.79 -13.82
C ALA A 54 -7.70 6.24 -13.56
N GLU A 55 -7.44 5.70 -12.37
CA GLU A 55 -6.18 5.05 -12.02
C GLU A 55 -6.31 3.52 -12.14
N SER A 56 -5.18 2.84 -12.25
CA SER A 56 -5.10 1.38 -12.10
C SER A 56 -4.28 1.03 -10.88
N THR A 57 -4.71 0.01 -10.14
CA THR A 57 -3.94 -0.51 -9.01
C THR A 57 -2.65 -1.15 -9.51
N ARG A 58 -1.54 -0.60 -9.04
CA ARG A 58 -0.20 -1.07 -9.42
C ARG A 58 0.09 -2.41 -8.77
N HIS A 59 0.81 -3.26 -9.48
CA HIS A 59 1.14 -4.59 -9.01
C HIS A 59 2.56 -4.97 -9.43
N CYS A 60 3.11 -5.96 -8.75
CA CYS A 60 4.36 -6.56 -9.13
C CYS A 60 4.22 -8.08 -9.15
N VAL A 61 4.90 -8.71 -10.10
CA VAL A 61 5.08 -10.16 -10.19
C VAL A 61 6.43 -10.48 -9.56
N ILE A 62 6.43 -11.40 -8.61
CA ILE A 62 7.66 -11.88 -7.96
C ILE A 62 8.01 -13.22 -8.59
N LEU A 63 9.12 -13.25 -9.31
CA LEU A 63 9.68 -14.45 -9.91
C LEU A 63 10.72 -15.00 -8.95
N VAL A 64 10.60 -16.29 -8.60
CA VAL A 64 11.54 -16.97 -7.71
C VAL A 64 12.13 -18.16 -8.45
N THR A 65 13.46 -18.24 -8.53
CA THR A 65 14.17 -19.35 -9.15
C THR A 65 14.32 -20.52 -8.16
N PRO A 66 14.58 -21.76 -8.62
CA PRO A 66 14.68 -22.93 -7.72
C PRO A 66 15.75 -22.82 -6.63
N ASP A 67 16.80 -22.03 -6.86
CA ASP A 67 17.88 -21.71 -5.92
C ASP A 67 17.51 -20.60 -4.92
N GLY A 68 16.31 -20.03 -5.03
CA GLY A 68 15.74 -19.10 -4.05
C GLY A 68 15.97 -17.61 -4.36
N ASP A 69 16.66 -17.30 -5.46
CA ASP A 69 16.80 -15.92 -5.92
C ASP A 69 15.46 -15.35 -6.38
N ARG A 70 15.28 -14.04 -6.16
CA ARG A 70 14.03 -13.34 -6.49
C ARG A 70 14.25 -12.14 -7.39
N THR A 71 13.41 -12.03 -8.41
CA THR A 71 13.28 -10.85 -9.27
C THR A 71 11.88 -10.28 -9.13
N ILE A 72 11.77 -8.96 -8.95
CA ILE A 72 10.48 -8.26 -8.83
C ILE A 72 10.27 -7.45 -10.10
N VAL A 73 9.23 -7.80 -10.86
CA VAL A 73 8.81 -7.07 -12.06
C VAL A 73 7.56 -6.26 -11.71
N CYS A 74 7.65 -4.95 -11.78
CA CYS A 74 6.55 -4.05 -11.42
C CYS A 74 5.89 -3.47 -12.67
N ALA A 75 4.56 -3.39 -12.66
CA ALA A 75 3.76 -3.01 -13.82
C ALA A 75 2.77 -1.89 -13.51
N GLY A 76 2.47 -1.10 -14.54
CA GLY A 76 1.50 -0.02 -14.50
C GLY A 76 2.00 1.26 -13.84
N TYR A 77 3.27 1.40 -13.45
CA TYR A 77 3.73 2.59 -12.72
C TYR A 77 3.85 3.87 -13.57
N GLU A 78 3.76 3.76 -14.90
CA GLU A 78 3.77 4.91 -15.80
C GLU A 78 2.55 5.80 -15.56
N GLY A 79 2.79 7.10 -15.38
CA GLY A 79 1.75 8.08 -15.08
C GLY A 79 1.06 7.88 -13.73
N ALA A 80 1.57 7.00 -12.85
CA ALA A 80 0.94 6.74 -11.56
C ALA A 80 0.91 7.99 -10.69
N ARG A 81 -0.27 8.25 -10.12
CA ARG A 81 -0.49 9.43 -9.28
C ARG A 81 -0.31 9.11 -7.81
N TRP A 82 0.48 9.93 -7.13
CA TRP A 82 0.51 9.96 -5.67
C TRP A 82 -0.75 10.65 -5.14
N GLN A 83 -1.31 10.12 -4.07
CA GLN A 83 -2.37 10.83 -3.36
C GLN A 83 -1.85 12.15 -2.80
N GLU A 84 -2.74 13.12 -2.61
CA GLU A 84 -2.36 14.32 -1.87
C GLU A 84 -2.17 13.98 -0.39
N VAL A 85 -1.12 14.53 0.21
CA VAL A 85 -0.84 14.35 1.63
C VAL A 85 -1.23 15.63 2.37
N PRO A 86 -2.30 15.62 3.19
CA PRO A 86 -2.71 16.77 3.98
C PRO A 86 -1.56 17.38 4.80
N ALA A 87 -1.53 18.71 4.87
CA ALA A 87 -0.58 19.41 5.73
C ALA A 87 -0.72 18.92 7.20
N GLY A 88 0.40 18.56 7.82
CA GLY A 88 0.41 18.03 9.18
C GLY A 88 -0.06 16.58 9.31
N ALA A 89 -0.12 15.81 8.22
CA ALA A 89 -0.48 14.38 8.23
C ALA A 89 0.28 13.53 9.25
N TRP A 90 1.54 13.89 9.51
CA TRP A 90 2.45 13.22 10.43
C TRP A 90 2.63 13.96 11.77
N SER A 91 1.86 15.02 12.03
CA SER A 91 2.00 15.85 13.25
C SER A 91 1.78 15.09 14.57
N ARG A 92 1.10 13.95 14.50
CA ARG A 92 0.81 13.05 15.62
C ARG A 92 1.46 11.68 15.47
N SER A 93 2.42 11.54 14.56
CA SER A 93 3.14 10.30 14.31
C SER A 93 4.48 10.32 15.02
N ASP A 94 4.79 9.25 15.76
CA ASP A 94 6.11 9.09 16.38
C ASP A 94 7.19 8.75 15.34
N VAL A 95 6.81 8.07 14.25
CA VAL A 95 7.70 7.63 13.17
C VAL A 95 6.97 7.73 11.82
N VAL A 96 7.71 8.06 10.75
CA VAL A 96 7.28 7.97 9.35
C VAL A 96 8.29 7.09 8.61
N LEU A 97 7.79 6.13 7.81
CA LEU A 97 8.58 5.14 7.06
C LEU A 97 8.54 5.40 5.56
#